data_AF-A0A952RHL4-F1
#
_entry.id   AF-A0A952RHL4-F1
#
_cell.length_a   1.000
_cell.length_b   1.000
_cell.length_c   1.000
_cell.angle_alpha   90.00
_cell.angle_beta   90.00
_cell.angle_gamma   90.00
#
_symmetry.space_group_name_H-M   'P 1'
#
loop_
_entity.id
_entity.type
_entity.pdbx_description
1 polymer ?
#
loop_
_entity_poly.entity_id
_entity_poly.type
_entity_poly.pdbx_seq_one_letter_code
_entity_poly.pdbx_strand_id
1 'polypeptide(L)'
;MLADPLALWAKLDAERALHPADRAVLDKTEPARSLVAELLPNGHARDLWSACALLGRMMADEGASPSLAAATIDNAATALAPVDAARVAAARASLLEGYVAAAREHELHASLAAWEYPRCVVTIEEGVVAVACGRSADDADGLAAWAERVARALTKAKVKRAILAGDDRAKSELASALELVGIALGPAPKRWLPWRR
;
A
#
# COMPACT_ATOMS: atom_id res chain seq x y z
N MET A 1 9.57 -42.33 4.03
CA MET A 1 10.05 -40.94 3.90
C MET A 1 9.08 -40.06 4.65
N LEU A 2 9.51 -39.47 5.77
CA LEU A 2 8.73 -38.40 6.41
C LEU A 2 8.71 -37.23 5.43
N ALA A 3 7.52 -36.73 5.10
CA ALA A 3 7.39 -35.56 4.23
C ALA A 3 8.14 -34.39 4.89
N ASP A 4 8.90 -33.64 4.10
CA ASP A 4 9.49 -32.37 4.55
C ASP A 4 8.35 -31.45 5.03
N PRO A 5 8.34 -31.03 6.32
CA PRO A 5 7.28 -30.19 6.86
C PRO A 5 7.11 -28.88 6.09
N LEU A 6 8.19 -28.31 5.54
CA LEU A 6 8.10 -27.11 4.70
C LEU A 6 7.39 -27.41 3.38
N ALA A 7 7.71 -28.54 2.73
CA ALA A 7 7.02 -28.98 1.52
C ALA A 7 5.52 -29.27 1.78
N LEU A 8 5.18 -29.87 2.94
CA LEU A 8 3.80 -30.10 3.32
C LEU A 8 3.05 -28.78 3.57
N TRP A 9 3.66 -27.84 4.28
CA TRP A 9 3.08 -26.51 4.48
C TRP A 9 2.85 -25.80 3.14
N ALA A 10 3.86 -25.75 2.27
CA ALA A 10 3.75 -25.14 0.94
C ALA A 10 2.60 -25.74 0.12
N LYS A 11 2.42 -27.07 0.19
CA LYS A 11 1.30 -27.76 -0.44
C LYS A 11 -0.06 -27.30 0.11
N LEU A 12 -0.21 -27.25 1.44
CA LEU A 12 -1.46 -26.83 2.08
C LEU A 12 -1.83 -25.38 1.75
N ASP A 13 -0.83 -24.50 1.65
CA ASP A 13 -1.06 -23.12 1.23
C ASP A 13 -1.40 -23.02 -0.28
N ALA A 14 -0.75 -23.82 -1.13
CA ALA A 14 -1.05 -23.87 -2.56
C ALA A 14 -2.49 -24.36 -2.83
N GLU A 15 -2.99 -25.30 -2.03
CA GLU A 15 -4.39 -25.78 -2.10
C GLU A 15 -5.40 -24.68 -1.71
N ARG A 16 -4.99 -23.70 -0.88
CA ARG A 16 -5.81 -22.55 -0.49
C ARG A 16 -5.57 -21.29 -1.31
N ALA A 17 -4.56 -21.28 -2.17
CA ALA A 17 -4.25 -20.19 -3.09
C ALA A 17 -5.27 -20.13 -4.24
N LEU A 18 -6.40 -19.47 -3.97
CA LEU A 18 -7.51 -19.32 -4.92
C LEU A 18 -7.14 -18.42 -6.09
N HIS A 19 -6.31 -17.40 -5.87
CA HIS A 19 -5.89 -16.47 -6.92
C HIS A 19 -4.52 -16.82 -7.50
N PRO A 20 -4.27 -16.56 -8.81
CA PRO A 20 -2.95 -16.73 -9.38
C PRO A 20 -1.85 -15.93 -8.66
N ALA A 21 -2.21 -14.75 -8.14
CA ALA A 21 -1.32 -13.91 -7.32
C ALA A 21 -0.88 -14.61 -6.03
N ASP A 22 -1.80 -15.34 -5.36
CA ASP A 22 -1.49 -16.08 -4.13
C ASP A 22 -0.38 -17.11 -4.34
N ARG A 23 -0.38 -17.80 -5.49
CA ARG A 23 0.63 -18.82 -5.79
C ARG A 23 2.02 -18.22 -5.95
N ALA A 24 2.13 -17.07 -6.62
CA ALA A 24 3.40 -16.38 -6.79
C ALA A 24 3.98 -15.86 -5.46
N VAL A 25 3.14 -15.58 -4.47
CA VAL A 25 3.58 -15.14 -3.14
C VAL A 25 4.28 -16.27 -2.39
N LEU A 26 3.86 -17.53 -2.57
CA LEU A 26 4.42 -18.66 -1.83
C LEU A 26 5.93 -18.80 -2.06
N ASP A 27 6.36 -18.68 -3.31
CA ASP A 27 7.78 -18.75 -3.69
C ASP A 27 8.56 -17.56 -3.12
N LYS A 28 8.00 -16.36 -3.19
CA LYS A 28 8.67 -15.13 -2.76
C LYS A 28 8.77 -14.98 -1.24
N THR A 29 7.95 -15.71 -0.50
CA THR A 29 7.92 -15.69 0.97
C THR A 29 8.64 -16.87 1.61
N GLU A 30 9.28 -17.75 0.82
CA GLU A 30 10.01 -18.92 1.28
C GLU A 30 11.03 -18.63 2.41
N PRO A 31 11.85 -17.56 2.36
CA PRO A 31 12.83 -17.30 3.43
C PRO A 31 12.15 -17.01 4.78
N ALA A 32 11.08 -16.20 4.77
CA ALA A 32 10.33 -15.88 6.00
C ALA A 32 9.54 -17.09 6.51
N ARG A 33 9.01 -17.92 5.61
CA ARG A 33 8.36 -19.20 5.95
C ARG A 33 9.34 -20.17 6.61
N SER A 34 10.56 -20.26 6.10
CA SER A 34 11.62 -21.10 6.68
C SER A 34 11.93 -20.70 8.12
N LEU A 35 12.06 -19.39 8.38
CA LEU A 35 12.27 -18.87 9.73
C LEU A 35 11.08 -19.15 10.66
N VAL A 36 9.84 -18.98 10.18
CA VAL A 36 8.65 -19.31 10.96
C VAL A 36 8.60 -20.81 11.25
N ALA A 37 8.95 -21.69 10.31
CA ALA A 37 8.97 -23.13 10.52
C ALA A 37 10.00 -23.56 11.58
N GLU A 38 11.15 -22.90 11.62
CA GLU A 38 12.18 -23.11 12.65
C GLU A 38 11.69 -22.68 14.03
N LEU A 39 11.02 -21.53 14.12
CA LEU A 39 10.63 -20.92 15.39
C LEU A 39 9.27 -21.41 15.92
N LEU A 40 8.37 -21.88 15.07
CA LEU A 40 6.99 -22.19 15.47
C LEU A 40 6.89 -23.32 16.49
N PRO A 41 7.63 -24.44 16.38
CA PRO A 41 7.52 -25.52 17.36
C PRO A 41 8.03 -25.11 18.75
N ASN A 42 9.24 -24.51 18.83
CA ASN A 42 9.96 -24.34 20.10
C ASN A 42 10.78 -23.04 20.22
N GLY A 43 10.71 -22.11 19.25
CA GLY A 43 11.50 -20.87 19.27
C GLY A 43 11.15 -19.93 20.43
N HIS A 44 11.98 -18.93 20.67
CA HIS A 44 11.63 -17.83 21.59
C HIS A 44 10.40 -17.08 21.07
N ALA A 45 9.44 -16.81 21.96
CA ALA A 45 8.14 -16.24 21.57
C ALA A 45 8.28 -14.90 20.84
N ARG A 46 9.17 -14.01 21.33
CA ARG A 46 9.45 -12.70 20.70
C ARG A 46 9.93 -12.82 19.26
N ASP A 47 10.84 -13.77 19.01
CA ASP A 47 11.43 -13.98 17.69
C ASP A 47 10.39 -14.58 16.74
N LEU A 48 9.58 -15.53 17.23
CA LEU A 48 8.46 -16.08 16.47
C LEU A 48 7.46 -14.99 16.07
N TRP A 49 7.03 -14.13 17.01
CA TRP A 49 6.08 -13.06 16.70
C TRP A 49 6.64 -12.07 15.68
N SER A 50 7.93 -11.75 15.80
CA SER A 50 8.63 -10.87 14.86
C SER A 50 8.75 -11.51 13.47
N ALA A 51 9.07 -12.80 13.40
CA ALA A 51 9.11 -13.58 12.15
C ALA A 51 7.73 -13.69 11.49
N CYS A 52 6.67 -13.92 12.28
CA CYS A 52 5.29 -13.96 11.79
C CYS A 52 4.85 -12.59 11.25
N ALA A 53 5.12 -11.51 11.97
CA ALA A 53 4.80 -10.15 11.52
C ALA A 53 5.56 -9.78 10.24
N LEU A 54 6.85 -10.17 10.14
CA LEU A 54 7.63 -10.00 8.91
C LEU A 54 7.03 -10.80 7.74
N LEU A 55 6.67 -12.07 7.97
CA LEU A 55 5.99 -12.88 6.95
C LEU A 55 4.69 -12.23 6.50
N GLY A 56 3.88 -11.72 7.43
CA GLY A 56 2.64 -11.00 7.13
C GLY A 56 2.88 -9.77 6.24
N ARG A 57 3.90 -8.96 6.57
CA ARG A 57 4.31 -7.82 5.74
C ARG A 57 4.72 -8.26 4.34
N MET A 58 5.62 -9.24 4.22
CA MET A 58 6.07 -9.74 2.90
C MET A 58 4.90 -10.29 2.07
N MET A 59 3.94 -10.98 2.70
CA MET A 59 2.74 -11.45 2.01
C MET A 59 1.90 -10.30 1.45
N ALA A 60 1.74 -9.20 2.19
CA ALA A 60 1.04 -8.02 1.72
C ALA A 60 1.80 -7.29 0.60
N ASP A 61 3.12 -7.16 0.73
CA ASP A 61 4.02 -6.55 -0.27
C ASP A 61 3.95 -7.29 -1.61
N GLU A 62 3.79 -8.62 -1.57
CA GLU A 62 3.68 -9.47 -2.75
C GLU A 62 2.23 -9.64 -3.26
N GLY A 63 1.26 -9.00 -2.62
CA GLY A 63 -0.14 -8.99 -3.06
C GLY A 63 -0.90 -10.29 -2.75
N ALA A 64 -0.54 -11.01 -1.68
CA ALA A 64 -1.37 -12.12 -1.20
C ALA A 64 -2.78 -11.65 -0.85
N SER A 65 -3.74 -12.55 -0.97
CA SER A 65 -5.09 -12.34 -0.46
C SER A 65 -5.14 -12.41 1.07
N PRO A 66 -6.08 -11.68 1.71
CA PRO A 66 -6.31 -11.79 3.15
C PRO A 66 -6.67 -13.22 3.58
N SER A 67 -7.34 -13.98 2.71
CA SER A 67 -7.70 -15.39 2.94
C SER A 67 -6.47 -16.29 3.04
N LEU A 68 -5.46 -16.09 2.17
CA LEU A 68 -4.21 -16.85 2.25
C LEU A 68 -3.47 -16.50 3.54
N ALA A 69 -3.32 -15.21 3.84
CA ALA A 69 -2.65 -14.74 5.06
C ALA A 69 -3.30 -15.33 6.33
N ALA A 70 -4.64 -15.32 6.42
CA ALA A 70 -5.37 -15.85 7.57
C ALA A 70 -5.19 -17.36 7.78
N ALA A 71 -4.99 -18.12 6.71
CA ALA A 71 -4.82 -19.58 6.77
C ALA A 71 -3.37 -20.04 6.97
N THR A 72 -2.39 -19.17 6.71
CA THR A 72 -0.97 -19.53 6.60
C THR A 72 -0.42 -20.18 7.87
N ILE A 73 -0.68 -19.61 9.05
CA ILE A 73 -0.19 -20.17 10.33
C ILE A 73 -0.92 -21.48 10.70
N ASP A 74 -2.18 -21.64 10.28
CA ASP A 74 -2.94 -22.86 10.56
C ASP A 74 -2.42 -24.04 9.72
N ASN A 75 -2.07 -23.76 8.47
CA ASN A 75 -1.42 -24.72 7.59
C ASN A 75 0.00 -25.05 8.08
N ALA A 76 0.76 -24.06 8.58
CA ALA A 76 2.06 -24.28 9.22
C ALA A 76 1.95 -25.21 10.44
N ALA A 77 1.00 -24.93 11.35
CA ALA A 77 0.75 -25.73 12.53
C ALA A 77 0.33 -27.17 12.20
N THR A 78 -0.46 -27.33 11.13
CA THR A 78 -0.87 -28.65 10.61
C THR A 78 0.34 -29.43 10.08
N ALA A 79 1.25 -28.77 9.37
CA ALA A 79 2.42 -29.41 8.78
C ALA A 79 3.53 -29.74 9.80
N LEU A 80 3.66 -28.93 10.85
CA LEU A 80 4.75 -29.00 11.84
C LEU A 80 4.37 -29.72 13.15
N ALA A 81 3.14 -30.24 13.24
CA ALA A 81 2.58 -30.80 14.47
C ALA A 81 3.53 -31.78 15.21
N PRO A 82 3.55 -31.75 16.56
CA PRO A 82 2.67 -31.01 17.45
C PRO A 82 3.13 -29.57 17.75
N VAL A 83 2.19 -28.61 17.75
CA VAL A 83 2.40 -27.21 18.16
C VAL A 83 1.30 -26.80 19.14
N ASP A 84 1.65 -26.07 20.20
CA ASP A 84 0.71 -25.57 21.20
C ASP A 84 -0.34 -24.61 20.59
N ALA A 85 -1.61 -24.78 20.95
CA ALA A 85 -2.71 -24.03 20.36
C ALA A 85 -2.67 -22.52 20.71
N ALA A 86 -2.26 -22.16 21.92
CA ALA A 86 -2.13 -20.75 22.31
C ALA A 86 -1.00 -20.07 21.54
N ARG A 87 0.10 -20.79 21.31
CA ARG A 87 1.21 -20.35 20.46
C ARG A 87 0.78 -20.14 19.00
N VAL A 88 -0.01 -21.05 18.43
CA VAL A 88 -0.58 -20.90 17.07
C VAL A 88 -1.47 -19.65 16.98
N ALA A 89 -2.33 -19.42 17.98
CA ALA A 89 -3.19 -18.24 18.01
C ALA A 89 -2.39 -16.92 18.06
N ALA A 90 -1.35 -16.86 18.89
CA ALA A 90 -0.48 -15.68 18.98
C ALA A 90 0.32 -15.45 17.68
N ALA A 91 0.88 -16.51 17.09
CA ALA A 91 1.58 -16.43 15.81
C ALA A 91 0.66 -15.93 14.68
N ARG A 92 -0.60 -16.38 14.65
CA ARG A 92 -1.61 -15.92 13.70
C ARG A 92 -1.91 -14.42 13.87
N ALA A 93 -2.09 -13.97 15.11
CA ALA A 93 -2.32 -12.56 15.39
C ALA A 93 -1.16 -11.68 14.90
N SER A 94 0.09 -12.06 15.23
CA SER A 94 1.27 -11.30 14.77
C SER A 94 1.40 -11.26 13.25
N LEU A 95 1.12 -12.36 12.54
CA LEU A 95 1.11 -12.37 11.08
C LEU A 95 0.06 -11.41 10.52
N LEU A 96 -1.16 -11.47 11.03
CA LEU A 96 -2.25 -10.62 10.56
C LEU A 96 -2.01 -9.14 10.86
N GLU A 97 -1.42 -8.80 12.00
CA GLU A 97 -1.02 -7.42 12.31
C GLU A 97 0.01 -6.89 11.30
N GLY A 98 1.05 -7.68 11.01
CA GLY A 98 2.05 -7.33 10.00
C GLY A 98 1.46 -7.15 8.60
N TYR A 99 0.57 -8.06 8.20
CA TYR A 99 -0.14 -8.01 6.92
C TYR A 99 -1.04 -6.77 6.81
N VAL A 100 -1.87 -6.49 7.81
CA VAL A 100 -2.81 -5.36 7.79
C VAL A 100 -2.07 -4.02 7.84
N ALA A 101 -0.98 -3.92 8.60
CA ALA A 101 -0.15 -2.73 8.63
C ALA A 101 0.41 -2.40 7.24
N ALA A 102 1.03 -3.39 6.59
CA ALA A 102 1.60 -3.23 5.25
C ALA A 102 0.51 -2.95 4.19
N ALA A 103 -0.63 -3.64 4.24
CA ALA A 103 -1.75 -3.38 3.34
C ALA A 103 -2.28 -1.93 3.48
N ARG A 104 -2.38 -1.41 4.71
CA ARG A 104 -2.76 -0.01 4.96
C ARG A 104 -1.72 0.98 4.46
N GLU A 105 -0.43 0.68 4.63
CA GLU A 105 0.66 1.49 4.07
C GLU A 105 0.54 1.56 2.54
N HIS A 106 0.28 0.45 1.85
CA HIS A 106 0.05 0.45 0.40
C HIS A 106 -1.14 1.27 -0.03
N GLU A 107 -2.30 1.13 0.64
CA GLU A 107 -3.49 1.92 0.33
C GLU A 107 -3.24 3.42 0.54
N LEU A 108 -2.54 3.78 1.62
CA LEU A 108 -2.14 5.15 1.87
C LEU A 108 -1.20 5.67 0.77
N HIS A 109 -0.17 4.91 0.42
CA HIS A 109 0.76 5.29 -0.64
C HIS A 109 0.08 5.40 -2.00
N ALA A 110 -0.81 4.47 -2.35
CA ALA A 110 -1.58 4.48 -3.60
C ALA A 110 -2.51 5.69 -3.66
N SER A 111 -3.21 5.99 -2.56
CA SER A 111 -4.05 7.18 -2.41
C SER A 111 -3.24 8.47 -2.59
N LEU A 112 -2.09 8.58 -1.92
CA LEU A 112 -1.20 9.75 -2.05
C LEU A 112 -0.66 9.89 -3.48
N ALA A 113 -0.27 8.78 -4.11
CA ALA A 113 0.25 8.76 -5.46
C ALA A 113 -0.78 9.18 -6.52
N ALA A 114 -2.08 8.96 -6.28
CA ALA A 114 -3.15 9.43 -7.16
C ALA A 114 -3.19 10.97 -7.28
N TRP A 115 -2.69 11.67 -6.25
CA TRP A 115 -2.65 13.14 -6.21
C TRP A 115 -1.31 13.73 -6.68
N GLU A 116 -0.33 12.91 -7.06
CA GLU A 116 0.95 13.40 -7.58
C GLU A 116 0.85 13.73 -9.09
N TYR A 117 1.69 14.64 -9.56
CA TYR A 117 1.84 14.91 -10.99
C TYR A 117 2.40 13.66 -11.72
N PRO A 118 1.91 13.29 -12.92
CA PRO A 118 0.91 13.99 -13.73
C PRO A 118 -0.55 13.59 -13.44
N ARG A 119 -0.80 12.65 -12.53
CA ARG A 119 -2.13 12.03 -12.33
C ARG A 119 -3.19 13.00 -11.84
N CYS A 120 -2.80 14.02 -11.07
CA CYS A 120 -3.70 15.06 -10.58
C CYS A 120 -3.99 16.17 -11.61
N VAL A 121 -3.45 16.09 -12.83
CA VAL A 121 -3.52 17.17 -13.83
C VAL A 121 -4.20 16.70 -15.11
N VAL A 122 -5.13 17.50 -15.62
CA VAL A 122 -5.73 17.34 -16.94
C VAL A 122 -5.39 18.55 -17.80
N THR A 123 -4.84 18.31 -19.00
CA THR A 123 -4.58 19.40 -19.95
C THR A 123 -5.90 19.83 -20.60
N ILE A 124 -6.19 21.13 -20.57
CA ILE A 124 -7.39 21.70 -21.22
C ILE A 124 -7.03 22.13 -22.64
N GLU A 125 -5.98 22.94 -22.75
CA GLU A 125 -5.41 23.46 -23.98
C GLU A 125 -3.92 23.74 -23.78
N GLU A 126 -3.22 24.18 -24.82
CA GLU A 126 -1.78 24.44 -24.73
C GLU A 126 -1.46 25.48 -23.65
N GLY A 127 -0.63 25.10 -22.68
CA GLY A 127 -0.25 25.96 -21.56
C GLY A 127 -1.32 26.16 -20.49
N VAL A 128 -2.48 25.49 -20.57
CA VAL A 128 -3.57 25.60 -19.60
C VAL A 128 -3.99 24.22 -19.08
N VAL A 129 -4.03 24.08 -17.75
CA VAL A 129 -4.36 22.82 -17.09
C VAL A 129 -5.44 22.98 -16.02
N ALA A 130 -6.21 21.91 -15.77
CA ALA A 130 -6.97 21.73 -14.54
C ALA A 130 -6.18 20.85 -13.57
N VAL A 131 -6.15 21.21 -12.28
CA VAL A 131 -5.49 20.45 -11.23
C VAL A 131 -6.48 20.05 -10.15
N ALA A 132 -6.58 18.75 -9.90
CA ALA A 132 -7.37 18.19 -8.82
C ALA A 132 -6.58 18.25 -7.50
N CYS A 133 -7.05 19.09 -6.58
CA CYS A 133 -6.51 19.37 -5.26
C CYS A 133 -7.22 18.51 -4.21
N GLY A 134 -7.12 17.19 -4.34
CA GLY A 134 -7.77 16.23 -3.43
C GLY A 134 -6.86 15.62 -2.37
N ARG A 135 -5.60 16.07 -2.27
CA ARG A 135 -4.66 15.58 -1.26
C ARG A 135 -5.14 16.02 0.13
N SER A 136 -5.78 15.11 0.85
CA SER A 136 -6.01 15.27 2.29
C SER A 136 -4.66 15.16 2.99
N ALA A 137 -4.27 16.21 3.71
CA ALA A 137 -3.12 16.15 4.59
C ALA A 137 -3.50 16.90 5.88
N ASP A 138 -3.57 16.16 6.98
CA ASP A 138 -3.61 16.76 8.32
C ASP A 138 -2.28 17.51 8.60
N ASP A 139 -1.20 17.08 7.94
CA ASP A 139 0.14 17.65 7.96
C ASP A 139 0.29 18.83 6.97
N ALA A 140 0.60 20.02 7.50
CA ALA A 140 0.84 21.23 6.71
C ALA A 140 2.12 21.13 5.86
N ASP A 141 3.19 20.54 6.41
CA ASP A 141 4.48 20.46 5.74
C ASP A 141 4.40 19.50 4.54
N GLY A 142 3.71 18.37 4.73
CA GLY A 142 3.41 17.43 3.65
C GLY A 142 2.57 18.02 2.53
N LEU A 143 1.65 18.94 2.85
CA LEU A 143 0.83 19.64 1.85
C LEU A 143 1.64 20.68 1.06
N ALA A 144 2.46 21.48 1.74
CA ALA A 144 3.36 22.44 1.11
C ALA A 144 4.37 21.75 0.20
N ALA A 145 5.02 20.67 0.67
CA ALA A 145 5.97 19.90 -0.12
C ALA A 145 5.32 19.27 -1.37
N TRP A 146 4.06 18.83 -1.27
CA TRP A 146 3.30 18.36 -2.43
C TRP A 146 3.03 19.50 -3.43
N ALA A 147 2.54 20.64 -2.95
CA ALA A 147 2.25 21.79 -3.79
C ALA A 147 3.49 22.26 -4.57
N GLU A 148 4.65 22.31 -3.92
CA GLU A 148 5.93 22.63 -4.56
C GLU A 148 6.32 21.63 -5.65
N ARG A 149 6.15 20.32 -5.41
CA ARG A 149 6.44 19.29 -6.43
C ARG A 149 5.55 19.46 -7.66
N VAL A 150 4.25 19.69 -7.46
CA VAL A 150 3.29 19.92 -8.54
C VAL A 150 3.63 21.19 -9.31
N ALA A 151 3.84 22.32 -8.61
CA ALA A 151 4.21 23.59 -9.24
C ALA A 151 5.49 23.47 -10.07
N ARG A 152 6.54 22.86 -9.50
CA ARG A 152 7.81 22.60 -10.21
C ARG A 152 7.61 21.75 -11.46
N ALA A 153 6.77 20.72 -11.41
CA ALA A 153 6.47 19.87 -12.55
C ALA A 153 5.72 20.66 -13.65
N LEU A 154 4.74 21.48 -13.26
CA LEU A 154 3.99 22.33 -14.19
C LEU A 154 4.86 23.40 -14.86
N THR A 155 5.80 24.01 -14.12
CA THR A 155 6.79 24.93 -14.69
C THR A 155 7.64 24.24 -15.75
N LYS A 156 8.13 23.01 -15.47
CA LYS A 156 8.87 22.20 -16.45
C LYS A 156 8.04 21.87 -17.69
N ALA A 157 6.74 21.66 -17.52
CA ALA A 157 5.78 21.45 -18.60
C ALA A 157 5.36 22.76 -19.32
N LYS A 158 5.97 23.91 -19.00
CA LYS A 158 5.69 25.24 -19.58
C LYS A 158 4.25 25.70 -19.45
N VAL A 159 3.53 25.20 -18.43
CA VAL A 159 2.18 25.65 -18.11
C VAL A 159 2.19 27.13 -17.74
N LYS A 160 1.19 27.87 -18.21
CA LYS A 160 1.03 29.32 -17.99
C LYS A 160 -0.19 29.64 -17.14
N ARG A 161 -1.21 28.78 -17.18
CA ARG A 161 -2.44 28.96 -16.43
C ARG A 161 -2.93 27.65 -15.82
N ALA A 162 -3.40 27.70 -14.58
CA ALA A 162 -3.95 26.55 -13.87
C ALA A 162 -5.35 26.86 -13.32
N ILE A 163 -6.25 25.89 -13.40
CA ILE A 163 -7.59 25.93 -12.78
C ILE A 163 -7.59 24.90 -11.66
N LEU A 164 -7.86 25.34 -10.43
CA LEU A 164 -7.81 24.49 -9.25
C LEU A 164 -9.22 24.03 -8.84
N ALA A 165 -9.38 22.75 -8.52
CA ALA A 165 -10.61 22.23 -7.90
C ALA A 165 -10.31 21.18 -6.86
N GLY A 166 -11.14 21.12 -5.81
CA GLY A 166 -10.97 20.23 -4.68
C GLY A 166 -11.06 20.99 -3.36
N ASP A 167 -10.38 20.46 -2.37
CA ASP A 167 -10.35 20.96 -1.00
C ASP A 167 -9.76 22.38 -0.91
N ASP A 168 -10.33 23.23 -0.04
CA ASP A 168 -9.93 24.64 0.08
C ASP A 168 -8.50 24.82 0.58
N ARG A 169 -8.05 23.98 1.51
CA ARG A 169 -6.68 24.04 2.04
C ARG A 169 -5.69 23.62 0.98
N ALA A 170 -5.94 22.51 0.29
CA ALA A 170 -5.08 22.04 -0.79
C ALA A 170 -5.02 23.04 -1.97
N LYS A 171 -6.15 23.67 -2.33
CA LYS A 171 -6.18 24.74 -3.34
C LYS A 171 -5.36 25.95 -2.90
N SER A 172 -5.47 26.38 -1.64
CA SER A 172 -4.75 27.54 -1.12
C SER A 172 -3.23 27.33 -1.15
N GLU A 173 -2.76 26.17 -0.70
CA GLU A 173 -1.33 25.84 -0.74
C GLU A 173 -0.79 25.76 -2.17
N LEU A 174 -1.52 25.08 -3.06
CA LEU A 174 -1.10 24.99 -4.45
C LEU A 174 -1.19 26.34 -5.17
N ALA A 175 -2.20 27.17 -4.90
CA ALA A 175 -2.30 28.53 -5.41
C ALA A 175 -1.05 29.35 -5.06
N SER A 176 -0.64 29.29 -3.79
CA SER A 176 0.56 29.98 -3.29
C SER A 176 1.83 29.50 -4.02
N ALA A 177 1.99 28.18 -4.15
CA ALA A 177 3.14 27.61 -4.86
C ALA A 177 3.17 27.98 -6.37
N LEU A 178 2.00 28.05 -7.02
CA LEU A 178 1.87 28.42 -8.43
C LEU A 178 2.17 29.90 -8.67
N GLU A 179 1.72 30.77 -7.77
CA GLU A 179 2.00 32.21 -7.82
C GLU A 179 3.50 32.48 -7.76
N LEU A 180 4.23 31.79 -6.87
CA LEU A 180 5.69 31.91 -6.73
C LEU A 180 6.46 31.55 -8.01
N VAL A 181 5.92 30.65 -8.84
CA VAL A 181 6.53 30.25 -10.12
C VAL A 181 5.92 30.95 -11.34
N GLY A 182 5.05 31.93 -11.13
CA GLY A 182 4.45 32.75 -12.18
C GLY A 182 3.39 32.06 -13.04
N ILE A 183 2.70 31.03 -12.50
CA ILE A 183 1.57 30.39 -13.16
C ILE A 183 0.28 31.08 -12.72
N ALA A 184 -0.46 31.65 -13.66
CA ALA A 184 -1.69 32.38 -13.37
C ALA A 184 -2.83 31.43 -12.98
N LEU A 185 -3.67 31.84 -12.03
CA LEU A 185 -4.90 31.11 -11.71
C LEU A 185 -6.01 31.51 -12.67
N GLY A 186 -6.61 30.51 -13.32
CA GLY A 186 -7.79 30.66 -14.16
C GLY A 186 -9.08 30.60 -13.33
N PRO A 187 -10.19 31.19 -13.82
CA PRO A 187 -11.48 31.08 -13.15
C PRO A 187 -11.93 29.61 -13.09
N ALA A 188 -12.53 29.21 -11.98
CA ALA A 188 -13.22 27.93 -11.91
C ALA A 188 -14.35 27.89 -12.96
N PRO A 189 -14.46 26.82 -13.77
CA PRO A 189 -15.53 26.71 -14.74
C PRO A 189 -16.90 26.72 -14.04
N LYS A 190 -17.86 27.48 -14.59
CA LYS A 190 -19.23 27.62 -14.05
C LYS A 190 -20.00 26.28 -13.97
N ARG A 191 -19.57 25.27 -14.72
CA ARG A 191 -20.03 23.88 -14.63
C ARG A 191 -18.81 22.98 -14.82
N TRP A 192 -18.39 22.31 -13.75
CA TRP A 192 -17.62 21.09 -13.91
C TRP A 192 -18.53 20.09 -14.61
N LEU A 193 -18.03 19.40 -15.65
CA LEU A 193 -18.78 18.33 -16.30
C LEU A 193 -19.39 17.43 -15.22
N PRO A 194 -20.68 17.05 -15.31
CA PRO A 194 -21.28 16.15 -14.33
C PRO A 194 -20.47 14.87 -14.38
N TRP A 195 -19.71 14.60 -13.32
CA TRP A 195 -19.04 13.33 -13.09
C TRP A 195 -20.15 12.28 -13.07
N ARG A 196 -20.38 11.61 -14.20
CA ARG A 196 -21.22 10.41 -14.22
C ARG A 196 -20.44 9.37 -13.42
N ARG A 197 -20.93 9.10 -12.21
CA ARG A 197 -20.57 7.91 -11.45
C ARG A 197 -20.99 6.67 -12.25
#